data_AF-A0A392PWV0-F1
#
_entry.id   AF-A0A392PWV0-F1
#
_cell.length_a   1.000
_cell.length_b   1.000
_cell.length_c   1.000
_cell.angle_alpha   90.00
_cell.angle_beta   90.00
_cell.angle_gamma   90.00
#
_symmetry.space_group_name_H-M   'P 1'
#
loop_
_entity.id
_entity.type
_entity.pdbx_description
1 polymer ?
#
loop_
_entity_poly.entity_id
_entity_poly.type
_entity_poly.pdbx_seq_one_letter_code
_entity_poly.pdbx_strand_id
1 'polypeptide(L)'
;VPLVLYATERIHPFYKGKDHRVSIIKAIIYTGNVLALYMTKPPAFKYKSGMYLFVKCPDISKYEWHPFSITSAPGDDYLSVHIRTLGDWTTELRNTFAKVMFMYELKTIC
;
A
#
# COMPACT_ATOMS: atom_id res chain seq x y z
N VAL A 1 -1.39 -21.79 27.87
CA VAL A 1 -2.53 -21.72 26.91
C VAL A 1 -2.68 -20.33 26.26
N PRO A 2 -2.66 -19.18 26.96
CA PRO A 2 -2.85 -17.85 26.34
C PRO A 2 -1.74 -17.47 25.35
N LEU A 3 -0.48 -17.77 25.70
CA LEU A 3 0.68 -17.47 24.85
C LEU A 3 0.69 -18.26 23.54
N VAL A 4 0.15 -19.48 23.53
CA VAL A 4 0.09 -20.31 22.33
C VAL A 4 -0.97 -19.76 21.36
N LEU A 5 -2.14 -19.37 21.86
CA LEU A 5 -3.18 -18.71 21.06
C LEU A 5 -2.70 -17.37 20.50
N TYR A 6 -2.00 -16.57 21.31
CA TYR A 6 -1.41 -15.31 20.84
C TYR A 6 -0.33 -15.54 19.77
N ALA A 7 0.55 -16.53 19.98
CA ALA A 7 1.58 -16.88 19.01
C ALA A 7 0.97 -17.38 17.70
N THR A 8 -0.04 -18.26 17.74
CA THR A 8 -0.69 -18.75 16.52
C THR A 8 -1.43 -17.64 15.78
N GLU A 9 -2.11 -16.73 16.47
CA GLU A 9 -2.74 -15.56 15.86
C GLU A 9 -1.71 -14.62 15.21
N ARG A 10 -0.56 -14.40 15.84
CA ARG A 10 0.53 -13.57 15.30
C ARG A 10 1.20 -14.19 14.07
N ILE A 11 1.31 -15.53 14.02
CA ILE A 11 1.98 -16.24 12.91
C ILE A 11 1.00 -16.53 11.76
N HIS A 12 -0.31 -16.59 12.02
CA HIS A 12 -1.35 -16.86 11.00
C HIS A 12 -1.29 -15.98 9.73
N PRO A 13 -1.03 -14.65 9.81
CA PRO A 13 -0.88 -13.80 8.63
C PRO A 13 0.33 -14.19 7.77
N PHE A 14 1.44 -14.62 8.38
CA PHE A 14 2.65 -15.01 7.65
C PHE A 14 2.45 -16.27 6.82
N TYR A 15 1.62 -17.22 7.29
CA TYR A 15 1.33 -18.46 6.56
C TYR A 15 0.40 -18.26 5.36
N LYS A 16 -0.35 -17.15 5.29
CA LYS A 16 -1.31 -16.96 4.19
C LYS A 16 -0.66 -16.69 2.85
N GLY A 17 0.64 -16.37 2.78
CA GLY A 17 1.41 -16.37 1.52
C GLY A 17 0.83 -15.51 0.40
N LYS A 18 -0.04 -14.53 0.73
CA LYS A 18 -0.67 -13.62 -0.24
C LYS A 18 0.15 -12.35 -0.43
N ASP A 19 1.46 -12.45 -0.27
CA ASP A 19 2.41 -11.37 -0.48
C ASP A 19 2.61 -11.21 -1.99
N HIS A 20 1.63 -10.60 -2.65
CA HIS A 20 1.74 -10.27 -4.05
C HIS A 20 2.62 -9.03 -4.18
N ARG A 21 3.81 -9.20 -4.77
CA ARG A 21 4.63 -8.07 -5.19
C ARG A 21 3.88 -7.34 -6.31
N VAL A 22 3.44 -6.13 -6.03
CA VAL A 22 2.75 -5.26 -6.97
C VAL A 22 3.66 -4.10 -7.37
N SER A 23 3.60 -3.72 -8.64
CA SER A 23 4.30 -2.54 -9.15
C SER A 23 3.40 -1.32 -9.01
N ILE A 24 3.99 -0.21 -8.60
CA ILE A 24 3.28 1.08 -8.52
C ILE A 24 3.24 1.67 -9.93
N ILE A 25 2.04 1.93 -10.43
CA ILE A 25 1.81 2.53 -11.74
C ILE A 25 1.88 4.06 -11.62
N LYS A 26 1.18 4.61 -10.63
CA LYS A 26 1.06 6.05 -10.42
C LYS A 26 0.88 6.37 -8.95
N ALA A 27 1.50 7.45 -8.50
CA ALA A 27 1.25 8.04 -7.20
C ALA A 27 0.80 9.49 -7.41
N ILE A 28 -0.21 9.94 -6.66
CA ILE A 28 -0.72 11.31 -6.70
C ILE A 28 -0.78 11.81 -5.26
N ILE A 29 -0.18 12.97 -5.01
CA ILE A 29 -0.22 13.63 -3.72
C ILE A 29 -1.24 14.76 -3.81
N TYR A 30 -2.27 14.71 -2.98
CA TYR A 30 -3.26 15.78 -2.86
C TYR A 30 -2.85 16.79 -1.79
N THR A 31 -3.31 18.03 -1.96
CA THR A 31 -3.09 19.15 -1.02
C THR A 31 -3.69 18.92 0.38
N GLY A 32 -4.61 17.96 0.51
CA GLY A 32 -5.26 17.58 1.78
C GLY A 32 -4.56 16.46 2.57
N ASN A 33 -3.24 16.30 2.45
CA ASN A 33 -2.49 15.24 3.17
C ASN A 33 -2.96 13.82 2.83
N VAL A 34 -3.41 13.62 1.58
CA VAL A 34 -3.83 12.31 1.06
C VAL A 34 -2.92 11.90 -0.09
N LEU A 35 -2.43 10.68 -0.04
CA LEU A 35 -1.69 10.02 -1.11
C LEU A 35 -2.63 9.02 -1.79
N ALA A 36 -2.90 9.20 -3.08
CA ALA A 36 -3.49 8.15 -3.91
C ALA A 36 -2.40 7.32 -4.57
N LEU A 37 -2.46 6.02 -4.36
CA LEU A 37 -1.53 5.06 -4.94
C LEU A 37 -2.28 4.14 -5.89
N TYR A 38 -1.80 4.04 -7.12
CA TYR A 38 -2.28 3.14 -8.16
C TYR A 38 -1.24 2.04 -8.37
N MET A 39 -1.68 0.80 -8.29
CA MET A 39 -0.85 -0.39 -8.33
C MET A 39 -1.39 -1.35 -9.40
N THR A 40 -0.51 -2.18 -9.94
CA THR A 40 -0.90 -3.26 -10.86
C THR A 40 -1.70 -4.32 -10.11
N LYS A 41 -2.82 -4.76 -10.68
CA LYS A 41 -3.61 -5.87 -10.15
C LYS A 41 -2.90 -7.20 -10.43
N PRO A 42 -2.57 -8.02 -9.41
CA PRO A 42 -1.97 -9.34 -9.64
C PRO A 42 -2.92 -10.26 -10.44
N PRO A 43 -2.38 -11.14 -11.31
CA PRO A 43 -3.20 -12.14 -11.98
C PRO A 43 -3.87 -13.04 -10.93
N ALA A 44 -5.17 -13.27 -11.09
CA ALA A 44 -6.05 -13.97 -10.15
C ALA A 44 -6.38 -13.25 -8.82
N PHE A 45 -6.04 -11.97 -8.65
CA PHE A 45 -6.48 -11.19 -7.48
C PHE A 45 -7.96 -10.80 -7.61
N LYS A 46 -8.83 -11.55 -6.90
CA LYS A 46 -10.27 -11.28 -6.81
C LYS A 46 -10.59 -10.60 -5.49
N TYR A 47 -11.26 -9.46 -5.56
CA TYR A 47 -11.77 -8.73 -4.38
C TYR A 47 -13.19 -8.24 -4.65
N LYS A 48 -13.90 -7.87 -3.59
CA LYS A 48 -15.22 -7.24 -3.65
C LYS A 48 -15.11 -5.77 -3.26
N SER A 49 -16.02 -4.94 -3.77
CA SER A 49 -16.09 -3.53 -3.36
C SER A 49 -16.23 -3.40 -1.84
N GLY A 50 -15.54 -2.42 -1.25
CA GLY A 50 -15.52 -2.19 0.19
C GLY A 50 -14.54 -3.07 0.98
N MET A 51 -13.82 -3.98 0.33
CA MET A 51 -12.73 -4.71 0.98
C MET A 51 -11.50 -3.83 1.17
N TYR A 52 -10.65 -4.21 2.12
CA TYR A 52 -9.36 -3.60 2.35
C TYR A 52 -8.23 -4.57 1.98
N LEU A 53 -7.05 -4.02 1.75
CA LEU A 53 -5.80 -4.76 1.56
C LEU A 53 -4.76 -4.28 2.57
N PHE A 54 -3.74 -5.09 2.81
CA PHE A 54 -2.60 -4.67 3.61
C PHE A 54 -1.47 -4.23 2.68
N VAL A 55 -0.98 -3.01 2.88
CA VAL A 55 0.19 -2.49 2.17
C VAL A 55 1.40 -2.63 3.07
N LYS A 56 2.50 -3.07 2.46
CA LYS A 56 3.83 -3.06 3.05
C LYS A 56 4.80 -2.40 2.09
N CYS A 57 5.62 -1.50 2.60
CA CYS A 57 6.66 -0.82 1.86
C CYS A 57 8.02 -1.12 2.51
N PRO A 58 8.86 -1.99 1.91
CA PRO A 58 10.12 -2.43 2.51
C PRO A 58 11.15 -1.31 2.66
N ASP A 59 11.04 -0.23 1.87
CA ASP A 59 11.95 0.93 1.94
C ASP A 59 11.74 1.77 3.21
N ILE A 60 10.56 1.68 3.81
CA ILE A 60 10.17 2.40 5.03
C ILE A 60 10.24 1.45 6.22
N SER A 61 9.55 0.31 6.11
CA SER A 61 9.47 -0.68 7.18
C SER A 61 9.45 -2.10 6.64
N LYS A 62 10.39 -2.91 7.12
CA LYS A 62 10.59 -4.29 6.66
C LYS A 62 9.53 -5.27 7.18
N TYR A 63 8.80 -4.91 8.25
CA TYR A 63 7.93 -5.83 8.96
C TYR A 63 6.53 -5.29 9.23
N GLU A 64 6.26 -4.01 8.97
CA GLU A 64 4.96 -3.41 9.21
C GLU A 64 4.02 -3.55 8.02
N TRP A 65 2.76 -3.87 8.34
CA TRP A 65 1.67 -4.01 7.40
C TRP A 65 0.54 -3.09 7.84
N HIS A 66 0.09 -2.23 6.93
CA HIS A 66 -0.97 -1.26 7.23
C HIS A 66 -2.21 -1.55 6.38
N PRO A 67 -3.40 -1.66 7.01
CA PRO A 67 -4.64 -1.90 6.29
C PRO A 67 -5.15 -0.63 5.61
N PHE A 68 -5.53 -0.73 4.34
CA PHE A 68 -6.14 0.36 3.58
C PHE A 68 -7.30 -0.14 2.73
N SER A 69 -8.39 0.63 2.69
CA SER A 69 -9.55 0.32 1.87
C SER A 69 -9.24 0.45 0.38
N ILE A 70 -9.69 -0.53 -0.39
CA ILE A 70 -9.58 -0.50 -1.84
C ILE A 70 -10.61 0.50 -2.37
N THR A 71 -10.15 1.41 -3.22
CA THR A 71 -10.97 2.48 -3.81
C THR A 71 -11.30 2.25 -5.28
N SER A 72 -10.63 1.30 -5.95
CA SER A 72 -10.91 0.91 -7.33
C SER A 72 -12.02 -0.14 -7.41
N ALA A 73 -12.74 -0.17 -8.54
CA ALA A 73 -13.79 -1.15 -8.77
C ALA A 73 -13.17 -2.53 -9.08
N PRO A 74 -13.82 -3.65 -8.68
CA PRO A 74 -13.29 -5.00 -8.94
C PRO A 74 -13.12 -5.33 -10.42
N GLY A 75 -13.80 -4.60 -11.31
CA GLY A 75 -13.66 -4.69 -12.77
C GLY A 75 -12.46 -3.93 -13.35
N ASP A 76 -11.82 -3.04 -12.57
CA ASP A 76 -10.67 -2.27 -13.05
C ASP A 76 -9.42 -3.16 -13.15
N ASP A 77 -8.53 -2.82 -14.09
CA ASP A 77 -7.24 -3.49 -14.31
C ASP A 77 -6.16 -3.03 -13.32
N TYR A 78 -6.48 -2.05 -12.48
CA TYR A 78 -5.59 -1.49 -11.46
C TYR A 78 -6.21 -1.57 -10.07
N LEU A 79 -5.35 -1.50 -9.06
CA LEU A 79 -5.71 -1.36 -7.66
C LEU A 79 -5.40 0.05 -7.21
N SER A 80 -6.38 0.78 -6.68
CA SER A 80 -6.14 2.11 -6.10
C SER A 80 -6.46 2.14 -4.61
N VAL A 81 -5.60 2.82 -3.85
CA VAL A 81 -5.82 3.10 -2.42
C VAL A 81 -5.58 4.57 -2.12
N HIS A 82 -6.36 5.11 -1.19
CA HIS A 82 -6.22 6.48 -0.72
C HIS A 82 -5.76 6.46 0.74
N ILE A 83 -4.56 6.95 0.97
CA ILE A 83 -3.86 6.90 2.26
C ILE A 83 -3.79 8.32 2.81
N ARG A 84 -4.39 8.55 3.98
CA ARG A 84 -4.23 9.82 4.71
C ARG A 84 -2.94 9.77 5.54
N THR A 85 -2.18 10.84 5.56
CA THR A 85 -0.96 10.92 6.38
C THR A 85 -1.33 11.33 7.81
N LEU A 86 -1.52 10.33 8.68
CA LEU A 86 -1.94 10.51 10.08
C LEU A 86 -0.88 10.05 11.10
N GLY A 87 0.11 9.27 10.68
CA GLY A 87 1.18 8.79 11.55
C GLY A 87 2.53 8.73 10.83
N ASP A 88 3.55 8.33 11.56
CA ASP A 88 4.96 8.38 11.13
C ASP A 88 5.16 7.59 9.83
N TRP A 89 4.71 6.32 9.79
CA TRP A 89 4.83 5.47 8.61
C TRP A 89 4.16 6.06 7.36
N THR A 90 2.93 6.59 7.50
CA THR A 90 2.21 7.20 6.38
C THR A 90 2.85 8.50 5.90
N THR A 91 3.50 9.23 6.81
CA THR A 91 4.21 10.48 6.50
C THR A 91 5.50 10.18 5.73
N GLU A 92 6.25 9.17 6.17
CA GLU A 92 7.43 8.69 5.44
C GLU A 92 7.08 8.13 4.06
N LEU A 93 5.95 7.44 3.94
CA LEU A 93 5.43 6.97 2.65
C LEU A 93 5.20 8.15 1.70
N ARG A 94 4.46 9.16 2.14
CA ARG A 94 4.24 10.38 1.35
C ARG A 94 5.55 11.06 0.96
N ASN A 95 6.48 11.20 1.91
CA ASN A 95 7.77 11.86 1.65
C ASN A 95 8.63 11.10 0.64
N THR A 96 8.60 9.76 0.68
CA THR A 96 9.30 8.91 -0.27
C THR A 96 8.76 9.10 -1.69
N PHE A 97 7.43 9.07 -1.86
CA PHE A 97 6.81 9.33 -3.16
C PHE A 97 6.99 10.78 -3.63
N ALA A 98 6.97 11.76 -2.71
CA ALA A 98 7.23 13.15 -3.06
C ALA A 98 8.63 13.32 -3.65
N LYS A 99 9.67 12.77 -3.01
CA LYS A 99 11.05 12.82 -3.51
C LYS A 99 11.18 12.22 -4.90
N VAL A 100 10.55 11.07 -5.14
CA VAL A 100 10.58 10.39 -6.44
C VAL A 100 9.87 11.23 -7.51
N MET A 101 8.72 11.83 -7.19
CA MET A 101 7.97 12.68 -8.12
C MET A 101 8.75 13.95 -8.50
N PHE A 102 9.34 14.64 -7.52
CA PHE A 102 10.21 15.79 -7.79
C PHE A 102 11.41 15.42 -8.67
N MET A 103 11.97 14.22 -8.49
CA MET A 103 13.09 13.75 -9.31
C MET A 103 12.69 13.46 -10.77
N TYR A 104 11.49 12.93 -11.01
CA TYR A 104 10.97 12.75 -12.38
C TYR A 104 10.68 14.09 -13.05
N GLU A 105 10.13 15.06 -12.31
CA GLU A 105 9.88 16.41 -12.82
C GLU A 105 11.19 17.12 -13.17
N LEU A 106 12.20 17.06 -12.29
CA LEU A 106 13.56 17.58 -12.56
C LEU A 106 14.23 16.90 -13.76
N LYS A 107 14.06 15.58 -13.94
CA LYS A 107 14.58 14.85 -15.12
C LYS A 107 13.85 15.15 -16.43
N THR A 108 12.64 15.69 -16.36
CA THR A 108 11.86 16.04 -17.56
C THR A 108 12.11 17.49 -17.99
N ILE A 109 12.61 18.32 -17.07
CA ILE A 109 12.84 19.75 -17.29
C ILE A 109 14.28 20.05 -17.78
N CYS A 110 15.25 19.20 -17.47
CA CYS A 110 16.61 19.26 -18.03
C CYS A 110 16.74 18.38 -19.28
#